data_AF-A0A924G550-F1
#
_entry.id   AF-A0A924G550-F1
#
_cell.length_a   1.000
_cell.length_b   1.000
_cell.length_c   1.000
_cell.angle_alpha   90.00
_cell.angle_beta   90.00
_cell.angle_gamma   90.00
#
_symmetry.space_group_name_H-M   'P 1'
#
loop_
_entity.id
_entity.type
_entity.pdbx_description
1 polymer ?
#
loop_
_entity_poly.entity_id
_entity_poly.type
_entity_poly.pdbx_seq_one_letter_code
_entity_poly.pdbx_strand_id
1 'polypeptide(L)'
;MKNSGTWWIIAAIMVLLDFYVFQALKTVTQNTSEKTKVIVHGIYWLVAAATIISLVLFPYIQALQTNKVFRNYIFAIMLGLFIAKLIGSAFFLIDDLRRLITWVVDKFSSSEHIVGIEESNGISRSVFLSWLGLGAGATIFGSLLYGFSNKYNYQVKKIQLAFDNIPNAFKGMKIIHISDIHSGSFQNKEAVNKGVDLILKQEADLILFTGDLVNDKHDEMNEYLDVFGRLKAPLGVFSTLGNHDYGDYVSWASEQAKIENLDRLKNVHEKMGWRLLMNEHVAIEKDGEAIAILGIENWGAKGRFPKYGKMKEAYPGTEK
;
A
#
# COMPACT_ATOMS: atom_id res chain seq x y z
N MET A 1 22.46 6.46 -10.72
CA MET A 1 22.44 7.05 -9.35
C MET A 1 22.81 8.53 -9.46
N LYS A 2 21.86 9.45 -9.62
CA LYS A 2 22.14 10.84 -10.03
C LYS A 2 21.94 11.92 -8.96
N ASN A 3 21.65 11.58 -7.71
CA ASN A 3 21.58 12.58 -6.62
C ASN A 3 21.99 11.97 -5.27
N SER A 4 23.29 11.87 -5.00
CA SER A 4 23.83 11.46 -3.70
C SER A 4 23.52 12.48 -2.58
N GLY A 5 23.35 13.77 -2.92
CA GLY A 5 23.06 14.83 -1.95
C GLY A 5 21.69 14.72 -1.28
N THR A 6 20.67 14.21 -1.98
CA THR A 6 19.30 14.12 -1.45
C THR A 6 19.20 13.18 -0.25
N TRP A 7 19.94 12.06 -0.26
CA TRP A 7 19.93 11.10 0.85
C TRP A 7 20.51 11.70 2.14
N TRP A 8 21.55 12.53 2.03
CA TRP A 8 22.15 13.21 3.18
C TRP A 8 21.23 14.29 3.76
N ILE A 9 20.49 15.00 2.91
CA ILE A 9 19.47 15.97 3.37
C ILE A 9 18.37 15.25 4.14
N ILE A 10 17.86 14.13 3.62
CA ILE A 10 16.84 13.33 4.30
C ILE A 10 17.38 12.81 5.64
N ALA A 11 18.60 12.27 5.67
CA ALA A 11 19.24 11.81 6.89
C ALA A 11 19.36 12.92 7.94
N ALA A 12 19.79 14.12 7.52
CA ALA A 12 19.88 15.28 8.41
C ALA A 12 18.52 15.68 9.00
N ILE A 13 17.47 15.73 8.17
CA ILE A 13 16.10 15.99 8.62
C ILE A 13 15.65 14.94 9.62
N MET A 14 15.91 13.65 9.35
CA MET A 14 15.56 12.56 10.26
C MET A 14 16.26 12.68 11.61
N VAL A 15 17.56 13.04 11.62
CA VAL A 15 18.31 13.26 12.86
C VAL A 15 17.75 14.43 13.67
N LEU A 16 17.44 15.56 13.02
CA LEU A 16 16.80 16.71 13.68
C LEU A 16 15.45 16.33 14.28
N LEU A 17 14.66 15.58 13.52
CA LEU A 17 13.38 15.06 13.97
C LEU A 17 13.54 14.10 15.15
N ASP A 18 14.58 13.27 15.15
CA ASP A 18 14.91 12.38 16.26
C ASP A 18 15.24 13.15 17.54
N PHE A 19 16.05 14.20 17.45
CA PHE A 19 16.32 15.07 18.60
C PHE A 19 15.05 15.75 19.11
N TYR A 20 14.17 16.17 18.22
CA TYR A 20 12.92 16.84 18.58
C TYR A 20 11.95 15.90 19.31
N VAL A 21 11.70 14.72 18.75
CA VAL A 21 10.87 13.67 19.38
C VAL A 21 11.47 13.23 20.72
N PHE A 22 12.81 13.20 20.82
CA PHE A 22 13.48 12.86 22.08
C PHE A 22 13.20 13.86 23.21
N GLN A 23 12.91 15.14 22.93
CA GLN A 23 12.50 16.09 23.97
C GLN A 23 11.13 15.73 24.57
N ALA A 24 10.19 15.28 23.72
CA ALA A 24 8.91 14.76 24.20
C ALA A 24 9.10 13.48 25.01
N LEU A 25 10.02 12.59 24.59
CA LEU A 25 10.35 11.37 25.34
C LEU A 25 10.91 11.67 26.73
N LYS A 26 11.81 12.66 26.86
CA LYS A 26 12.30 13.14 28.16
C LYS A 26 11.16 13.68 29.03
N THR A 27 10.27 14.47 28.43
CA THR A 27 9.12 15.07 29.12
C THR A 27 8.21 13.99 29.72
N VAL A 28 7.89 12.92 28.99
CA VAL A 28 7.02 11.85 29.51
C VAL A 28 7.71 10.90 30.48
N THR A 29 9.04 10.79 30.42
CA THR A 29 9.82 9.90 31.31
C THR A 29 10.36 10.60 32.55
N GLN A 30 10.15 11.91 32.72
CA GLN A 30 10.76 12.72 33.79
C GLN A 30 10.51 12.18 35.21
N ASN A 31 9.31 11.65 35.46
CA ASN A 31 8.86 11.14 36.77
C ASN A 31 9.02 9.61 36.91
N THR A 32 9.70 8.95 35.98
CA THR A 32 9.96 7.50 36.03
C THR A 32 11.31 7.19 36.68
N SER A 33 11.54 5.92 37.06
CA SER A 33 12.82 5.50 37.63
C SER A 33 14.00 5.72 36.67
N GLU A 34 15.19 5.98 37.20
CA GLU A 34 16.41 6.16 36.37
C GLU A 34 16.69 4.95 35.48
N LYS A 35 16.43 3.73 35.99
CA LYS A 35 16.54 2.50 35.20
C LYS A 35 15.58 2.52 34.00
N THR A 36 14.35 2.96 34.20
CA THR A 36 13.35 3.09 33.13
C THR A 36 13.79 4.12 32.09
N LYS A 37 14.30 5.29 32.53
CA LYS A 37 14.81 6.33 31.62
C LYS A 37 15.94 5.79 30.74
N VAL A 38 16.94 5.14 31.34
CA VAL A 38 18.09 4.57 30.61
C VAL A 38 17.62 3.55 29.56
N ILE A 39 16.71 2.64 29.92
CA ILE A 39 16.19 1.63 28.99
C ILE A 39 15.42 2.28 27.85
N VAL A 40 14.46 3.15 28.16
CA VAL A 40 13.58 3.78 27.15
C VAL A 40 14.37 4.67 26.21
N HIS A 41 15.28 5.50 26.75
CA HIS A 41 16.12 6.38 25.93
C HIS A 41 17.13 5.59 25.11
N GLY A 42 17.70 4.52 25.68
CA GLY A 42 18.62 3.62 24.97
C GLY A 42 17.95 2.91 23.79
N ILE A 43 16.75 2.35 23.99
CA ILE A 43 15.97 1.72 22.92
C ILE A 43 15.63 2.75 21.83
N TYR A 44 15.19 3.95 22.22
CA TYR A 44 14.86 5.01 21.27
C TYR A 44 16.05 5.35 20.35
N TRP A 45 17.21 5.64 20.93
CA TRP A 45 18.40 6.00 20.16
C TRP A 45 18.97 4.83 19.37
N LEU A 46 18.83 3.59 19.86
CA LEU A 46 19.19 2.39 19.09
C LEU A 46 18.35 2.28 17.82
N VAL A 47 17.02 2.44 17.92
CA VAL A 47 16.11 2.40 16.77
C VAL A 47 16.37 3.57 15.82
N ALA A 48 16.58 4.77 16.35
CA ALA A 48 16.93 5.95 15.55
C ALA A 48 18.24 5.73 14.77
N ALA A 49 19.30 5.29 15.44
CA ALA A 49 20.58 5.01 14.82
C ALA A 49 20.47 3.90 13.76
N ALA A 50 19.78 2.80 14.07
CA ALA A 50 19.55 1.71 13.11
C ALA A 50 18.80 2.18 11.86
N THR A 51 17.84 3.09 12.01
CA THR A 51 17.09 3.68 10.89
C THR A 51 17.98 4.55 10.02
N ILE A 52 18.80 5.41 10.61
CA ILE A 52 19.74 6.28 9.87
C ILE A 52 20.83 5.45 9.17
N ILE A 53 21.40 4.46 9.86
CA ILE A 53 22.39 3.54 9.28
C ILE A 53 21.75 2.80 8.10
N SER A 54 20.53 2.30 8.27
CA SER A 54 19.80 1.61 7.20
C SER A 54 19.52 2.53 6.01
N LEU A 55 19.24 3.82 6.22
CA LEU A 55 19.08 4.83 5.17
C LEU A 55 20.36 5.08 4.39
N VAL A 56 21.47 5.32 5.09
CA VAL A 56 22.76 5.64 4.47
C VAL A 56 23.33 4.42 3.74
N LEU A 57 23.19 3.24 4.33
CA LEU A 57 23.66 1.99 3.74
C LEU A 57 22.69 1.40 2.70
N PHE A 58 21.47 1.92 2.59
CA PHE A 58 20.42 1.42 1.69
C PHE A 58 20.91 1.16 0.25
N PRO A 59 21.66 2.08 -0.39
CA PRO A 59 22.15 1.88 -1.75
C PRO A 59 23.28 0.83 -1.86
N TYR A 60 23.94 0.50 -0.76
CA TYR A 60 25.16 -0.32 -0.72
C TYR A 60 24.91 -1.75 -0.24
N ILE A 61 23.78 -2.03 0.43
CA ILE A 61 23.45 -3.38 0.89
C ILE A 61 22.97 -4.24 -0.28
N GLN A 62 23.80 -5.19 -0.71
CA GLN A 62 23.51 -6.08 -1.85
C GLN A 62 22.18 -6.84 -1.67
N ALA A 63 21.86 -7.30 -0.46
CA ALA A 63 20.59 -7.98 -0.18
C ALA A 63 19.36 -7.10 -0.45
N LEU A 64 19.45 -5.78 -0.26
CA LEU A 64 18.38 -4.85 -0.64
C LEU A 64 18.32 -4.66 -2.16
N GLN A 65 19.42 -4.87 -2.88
CA GLN A 65 19.44 -4.80 -4.34
C GLN A 65 18.87 -6.08 -4.98
N THR A 66 19.04 -7.23 -4.34
CA THR A 66 18.62 -8.53 -4.89
C THR A 66 17.25 -8.98 -4.41
N ASN A 67 16.90 -8.75 -3.14
CA ASN A 67 15.62 -9.18 -2.57
C ASN A 67 14.64 -7.99 -2.51
N LYS A 68 13.80 -7.86 -3.56
CA LYS A 68 12.77 -6.81 -3.68
C LYS A 68 11.88 -6.75 -2.43
N VAL A 69 11.47 -7.91 -1.94
CA VAL A 69 10.57 -8.03 -0.80
C VAL A 69 11.25 -7.46 0.45
N PHE A 70 12.42 -7.96 0.81
CA PHE A 70 13.18 -7.47 1.96
C PHE A 70 13.43 -5.95 1.86
N ARG A 71 13.81 -5.46 0.68
CA ARG A 71 13.96 -4.02 0.40
C ARG A 71 12.70 -3.23 0.71
N ASN A 72 11.55 -3.70 0.23
CA ASN A 72 10.28 -3.00 0.40
C ASN A 72 9.86 -2.94 1.88
N TYR A 73 10.08 -4.00 2.66
CA TYR A 73 9.80 -4.01 4.10
C TYR A 73 10.70 -3.02 4.86
N ILE A 74 12.01 -3.04 4.61
CA ILE A 74 12.95 -2.09 5.26
C ILE A 74 12.58 -0.65 4.90
N PHE A 75 12.34 -0.37 3.61
CA PHE A 75 11.93 0.96 3.17
C PHE A 75 10.62 1.41 3.82
N ALA A 76 9.60 0.55 3.85
CA ALA A 76 8.32 0.85 4.46
C ALA A 76 8.46 1.10 5.98
N ILE A 77 9.25 0.30 6.70
CA ILE A 77 9.51 0.50 8.14
C ILE A 77 10.18 1.85 8.39
N MET A 78 11.23 2.18 7.62
CA MET A 78 11.92 3.47 7.76
C MET A 78 11.00 4.65 7.47
N LEU A 79 10.21 4.57 6.38
CA LEU A 79 9.24 5.59 6.03
C LEU A 79 8.13 5.69 7.09
N GLY A 80 7.66 4.56 7.62
CA GLY A 80 6.67 4.51 8.69
C GLY A 80 7.15 5.18 9.97
N LEU A 81 8.39 4.90 10.38
CA LEU A 81 9.01 5.59 11.52
C LEU A 81 9.16 7.08 11.28
N PHE A 82 9.55 7.48 10.06
CA PHE A 82 9.66 8.88 9.68
C PHE A 82 8.29 9.60 9.77
N ILE A 83 7.24 9.02 9.17
CA ILE A 83 5.88 9.56 9.21
C ILE A 83 5.35 9.61 10.65
N ALA A 84 5.56 8.55 11.44
CA ALA A 84 5.16 8.51 12.85
C ALA A 84 5.78 9.65 13.66
N LYS A 85 7.08 9.91 13.46
CA LYS A 85 7.79 11.03 14.09
C LYS A 85 7.26 12.38 13.61
N LEU A 86 6.96 12.55 12.31
CA LEU A 86 6.36 13.78 11.78
C LEU A 86 4.99 14.07 12.40
N ILE A 87 4.12 13.06 12.49
CA ILE A 87 2.79 13.19 13.10
C ILE A 87 2.93 13.54 14.59
N GLY A 88 3.78 12.84 15.34
CA GLY A 88 4.02 13.15 16.75
C GLY A 88 4.55 14.57 16.95
N SER A 89 5.45 15.01 16.07
CA SER A 89 6.05 16.35 16.11
C SER A 89 5.03 17.48 15.92
N ALA A 90 3.91 17.24 15.22
CA ALA A 90 2.85 18.23 15.12
C ALA A 90 2.23 18.55 16.50
N PHE A 91 2.08 17.56 17.38
CA PHE A 91 1.58 17.78 18.74
C PHE A 91 2.61 18.49 19.62
N PHE A 92 3.88 18.16 19.45
CA PHE A 92 4.97 18.82 20.18
C PHE A 92 5.07 20.29 19.77
N LEU A 93 4.84 20.59 18.49
CA LEU A 93 4.85 21.95 17.96
C LEU A 93 3.68 22.77 18.51
N ILE A 94 2.49 22.16 18.69
CA ILE A 94 1.36 22.82 19.36
C ILE A 94 1.73 23.18 20.80
N ASP A 95 2.39 22.28 21.52
CA ASP A 95 2.84 22.55 22.88
C ASP A 95 3.93 23.62 22.96
N ASP A 96 4.88 23.62 22.01
CA ASP A 96 5.89 24.66 21.87
C ASP A 96 5.28 26.03 21.59
N LEU A 97 4.32 26.10 20.66
CA LEU A 97 3.62 27.34 20.34
C LEU A 97 2.85 27.86 21.56
N ARG A 98 2.17 26.96 22.28
CA ARG A 98 1.50 27.30 23.54
C ARG A 98 2.48 27.88 24.55
N ARG A 99 3.62 27.21 24.79
CA ARG A 99 4.66 27.69 25.70
C ARG A 99 5.22 29.05 25.28
N LEU A 100 5.46 29.25 23.99
CA LEU A 100 5.94 30.51 23.45
C LEU A 100 4.93 31.64 23.70
N ILE A 101 3.65 31.40 23.44
CA ILE A 101 2.58 32.37 23.70
C ILE A 101 2.52 32.71 25.19
N THR A 102 2.51 31.72 26.09
CA THR A 102 2.52 31.95 27.54
C THR A 102 3.73 32.79 27.95
N TRP A 103 4.93 32.42 27.49
CA TRP A 103 6.15 33.16 27.78
C TRP A 103 6.11 34.62 27.27
N VAL A 104 5.55 34.86 26.08
CA VAL A 104 5.37 36.22 25.54
C VAL A 104 4.39 37.01 26.41
N VAL A 105 3.23 36.45 26.75
CA VAL A 105 2.21 37.12 27.59
C VAL A 105 2.81 37.45 28.96
N ASP A 106 3.51 36.51 29.60
CA ASP A 106 4.14 36.72 30.90
C ASP A 106 5.19 37.84 30.87
N LYS A 107 5.91 37.98 29.75
CA LYS A 107 6.91 39.04 29.58
C LYS A 107 6.31 40.44 29.44
N PHE A 108 5.10 40.55 28.88
CA PHE A 108 4.42 41.84 28.64
C PHE A 108 3.37 42.17 29.69
N SER A 109 2.92 41.21 30.49
CA SER A 109 2.04 41.44 31.62
C SER A 109 2.88 41.82 32.85
N SER A 110 2.94 43.11 33.19
CA SER A 110 3.61 43.61 34.40
C SER A 110 2.86 43.30 35.72
N SER A 111 2.13 42.19 35.77
CA SER A 111 1.33 41.83 36.94
C SER A 111 2.22 41.13 37.95
N GLU A 112 2.30 41.67 39.17
CA GLU A 112 2.87 40.96 40.32
C GLU A 112 2.36 39.52 40.36
N HIS A 113 3.29 38.57 40.45
CA HIS A 113 2.99 37.15 40.58
C HIS A 113 2.04 36.91 41.76
N ILE A 114 0.73 36.84 41.52
CA ILE A 114 -0.18 36.10 42.39
C ILE A 114 0.13 34.63 42.13
N VAL A 115 1.08 34.11 42.90
CA VAL A 115 1.44 32.70 43.00
C VAL A 115 0.28 31.99 43.70
N GLY A 116 -0.82 31.81 42.98
CA GLY A 116 -1.84 30.81 43.28
C GLY A 116 -1.34 29.47 42.78
N ILE A 117 -0.48 28.82 43.56
CA ILE A 117 -0.15 27.40 43.36
C ILE A 117 -1.41 26.63 43.71
N GLU A 118 -2.29 26.42 42.73
CA GLU A 118 -3.02 25.17 42.72
C GLU A 118 -2.01 24.11 42.30
N GLU A 119 -1.56 23.31 43.27
CA GLU A 119 -1.03 21.97 43.02
C GLU A 119 -2.13 21.19 42.29
N SER A 120 -2.19 21.35 40.97
CA SER A 120 -3.00 20.47 40.17
C SER A 120 -2.34 19.10 40.27
N ASN A 121 -2.93 18.19 41.04
CA ASN A 121 -2.57 16.77 41.14
C ASN A 121 -2.72 16.00 39.81
N GLY A 122 -2.75 16.72 38.67
CA GLY A 122 -2.96 16.21 37.33
C GLY A 122 -1.71 16.29 36.46
N ILE A 123 -1.79 15.63 35.30
CA ILE A 123 -0.74 15.63 34.29
C ILE A 123 -0.62 17.04 33.70
N SER A 124 0.61 17.56 33.58
CA SER A 124 0.82 18.85 32.93
C SER A 124 0.41 18.82 31.46
N ARG A 125 -0.07 19.93 30.92
CA ARG A 125 -0.48 20.03 29.50
C ARG A 125 0.62 19.57 28.54
N SER A 126 1.88 19.86 28.86
CA SER A 126 3.04 19.42 28.06
C SER A 126 3.26 17.92 28.10
N VAL A 127 3.11 17.29 29.28
CA VAL A 127 3.19 15.83 29.39
C VAL A 127 2.02 15.17 28.68
N PHE A 128 0.81 15.73 28.78
CA PHE A 128 -0.37 15.27 28.06
C PHE A 128 -0.19 15.33 26.54
N LEU A 129 0.22 16.49 26.00
CA LEU A 129 0.47 16.65 24.56
C LEU A 129 1.62 15.78 24.06
N SER A 130 2.65 15.58 24.88
CA SER A 130 3.76 14.67 24.56
C SER A 130 3.27 13.22 24.47
N TRP A 131 2.46 12.75 25.42
CA TRP A 131 1.85 11.42 25.34
C TRP A 131 0.92 11.27 24.14
N LEU A 132 0.11 12.29 23.83
CA LEU A 132 -0.78 12.27 22.68
C LEU A 132 -0.01 12.17 21.36
N GLY A 133 1.06 12.96 21.21
CA GLY A 133 1.93 12.91 20.04
C GLY A 133 2.66 11.58 19.87
N LEU A 134 3.24 11.05 20.94
CA LEU A 134 3.89 9.73 20.93
C LEU A 134 2.88 8.62 20.62
N GLY A 135 1.67 8.67 21.21
CA GLY A 135 0.59 7.72 20.98
C GLY A 135 0.07 7.76 19.54
N ALA A 136 -0.12 8.95 18.98
CA ALA A 136 -0.53 9.12 17.57
C ALA A 136 0.53 8.55 16.61
N GLY A 137 1.80 8.88 16.82
CA GLY A 137 2.91 8.33 16.03
C GLY A 137 3.00 6.80 16.14
N ALA A 138 2.93 6.26 17.36
CA ALA A 138 2.94 4.82 17.62
C ALA A 138 1.75 4.10 16.97
N THR A 139 0.57 4.72 16.95
CA THR A 139 -0.63 4.17 16.30
C THR A 139 -0.44 4.07 14.79
N ILE A 140 0.05 5.12 14.15
CA ILE A 140 0.33 5.12 12.70
C ILE A 140 1.38 4.05 12.37
N PHE A 141 2.49 4.00 13.11
CA PHE A 141 3.53 2.99 12.87
C PHE A 141 3.02 1.57 13.13
N GLY A 142 2.27 1.35 14.22
CA GLY A 142 1.66 0.07 14.54
C GLY A 142 0.67 -0.39 13.47
N SER A 143 -0.12 0.52 12.91
CA SER A 143 -1.04 0.23 11.81
C SER A 143 -0.33 -0.21 10.53
N LEU A 144 0.84 0.37 10.23
CA LEU A 144 1.69 -0.07 9.12
C LEU A 144 2.20 -1.50 9.34
N LEU A 145 2.73 -1.80 10.53
CA LEU A 145 3.20 -3.14 10.87
C LEU A 145 2.07 -4.17 10.80
N TYR A 146 0.88 -3.81 11.28
CA TYR A 146 -0.33 -4.62 11.12
C TYR A 146 -0.73 -4.77 9.66
N GLY A 147 -0.58 -3.73 8.83
CA GLY A 147 -0.85 -3.77 7.39
C GLY A 147 -0.08 -4.87 6.66
N PHE A 148 1.15 -5.17 7.08
CA PHE A 148 1.95 -6.24 6.48
C PHE A 148 1.34 -7.64 6.60
N SER A 149 0.53 -7.91 7.63
CA SER A 149 -0.14 -9.20 7.79
C SER A 149 -1.46 -9.29 7.02
N ASN A 150 -2.03 -8.16 6.59
CA ASN A 150 -3.36 -8.11 5.98
C ASN A 150 -3.42 -8.59 4.53
N LYS A 151 -2.31 -8.70 3.81
CA LYS A 151 -2.30 -9.07 2.38
C LYS A 151 -2.88 -10.47 2.06
N TYR A 152 -3.07 -11.32 3.08
CA TYR A 152 -3.70 -12.64 2.96
C TYR A 152 -5.07 -12.73 3.65
N ASN A 153 -5.61 -11.60 4.13
CA ASN A 153 -6.92 -11.55 4.76
C ASN A 153 -8.03 -11.44 3.69
N TYR A 154 -8.23 -12.53 2.95
CA TYR A 154 -9.21 -12.57 1.87
C TYR A 154 -10.65 -12.52 2.39
N GLN A 155 -11.48 -11.72 1.73
CA GLN A 155 -12.90 -11.56 2.07
C GLN A 155 -13.76 -11.68 0.81
N VAL A 156 -14.89 -12.38 0.91
CA VAL A 156 -15.91 -12.39 -0.14
C VAL A 156 -16.91 -11.29 0.17
N LYS A 157 -17.04 -10.31 -0.73
CA LYS A 157 -18.07 -9.30 -0.68
C LYS A 157 -19.12 -9.60 -1.75
N LYS A 158 -20.37 -9.79 -1.32
CA LYS A 158 -21.51 -10.05 -2.22
C LYS A 158 -22.20 -8.73 -2.52
N ILE A 159 -22.23 -8.35 -3.80
CA ILE A 159 -22.90 -7.14 -4.29
C ILE A 159 -23.96 -7.59 -5.29
N GLN A 160 -25.20 -7.15 -5.09
CA GLN A 160 -26.28 -7.40 -6.04
C GLN A 160 -26.32 -6.25 -7.05
N LEU A 161 -26.25 -6.60 -8.34
CA LEU A 161 -26.42 -5.66 -9.45
C LEU A 161 -27.75 -5.94 -10.12
N ALA A 162 -28.53 -4.90 -10.39
CA ALA A 162 -29.81 -4.98 -11.06
C ALA A 162 -29.83 -3.98 -12.21
N PHE A 163 -30.17 -4.47 -13.39
CA PHE A 163 -30.24 -3.68 -14.62
C PHE A 163 -31.53 -4.04 -15.36
N ASP A 164 -32.24 -3.04 -15.87
CA ASP A 164 -33.53 -3.24 -16.54
C ASP A 164 -33.38 -3.96 -17.89
N ASN A 165 -32.20 -3.85 -18.50
CA ASN A 165 -31.89 -4.41 -19.82
C ASN A 165 -31.13 -5.76 -19.77
N ILE A 166 -31.02 -6.40 -18.60
CA ILE A 166 -30.38 -7.72 -18.54
C ILE A 166 -31.36 -8.80 -19.03
N PRO A 167 -30.96 -9.67 -20.00
CA PRO A 167 -31.85 -10.72 -20.49
C PRO A 167 -32.23 -11.73 -19.40
N ASN A 168 -33.37 -12.39 -19.54
CA ASN A 168 -33.91 -13.25 -18.49
C ASN A 168 -33.01 -14.45 -18.18
N ALA A 169 -32.33 -15.02 -19.17
CA ALA A 169 -31.39 -16.12 -19.04
C ALA A 169 -30.20 -15.79 -18.12
N PHE A 170 -29.86 -14.52 -17.98
CA PHE A 170 -28.74 -14.03 -17.15
C PHE A 170 -29.17 -13.57 -15.76
N LYS A 171 -30.47 -13.59 -15.44
CA LYS A 171 -30.94 -13.28 -14.09
C LYS A 171 -30.40 -14.28 -13.09
N GLY A 172 -29.80 -13.77 -12.02
CA GLY A 172 -29.17 -14.61 -10.99
C GLY A 172 -27.77 -15.12 -11.35
N MET A 173 -27.23 -14.73 -12.51
CA MET A 173 -25.84 -15.05 -12.88
C MET A 173 -24.88 -14.53 -11.80
N LYS A 174 -23.93 -15.38 -11.41
CA LYS A 174 -22.92 -15.08 -10.41
C LYS A 174 -21.58 -14.82 -11.08
N ILE A 175 -21.10 -13.59 -10.94
CA ILE A 175 -19.77 -13.18 -11.41
C ILE A 175 -18.84 -13.05 -10.21
N ILE A 176 -17.65 -13.65 -10.29
CA ILE A 176 -16.55 -13.28 -9.40
C ILE A 176 -15.66 -12.27 -10.12
N HIS A 177 -15.42 -11.16 -9.44
CA HIS A 177 -14.49 -10.14 -9.89
C HIS A 177 -13.28 -10.11 -8.96
N ILE A 178 -12.10 -10.15 -9.56
CA ILE A 178 -10.80 -10.03 -8.91
C ILE A 178 -9.91 -9.09 -9.72
N SER A 179 -8.93 -8.46 -9.06
CA SER A 179 -7.96 -7.56 -9.69
C SER A 179 -6.72 -7.43 -8.80
N ASP A 180 -5.69 -6.74 -9.28
CA ASP A 180 -4.55 -6.27 -8.48
C ASP A 180 -3.88 -7.39 -7.67
N ILE A 181 -3.66 -8.54 -8.31
CA ILE A 181 -3.02 -9.70 -7.69
C ILE A 181 -1.58 -9.38 -7.30
N HIS A 182 -0.83 -8.65 -8.15
CA HIS A 182 0.55 -8.26 -7.89
C HIS A 182 1.43 -9.43 -7.42
N SER A 183 1.47 -10.52 -8.18
CA SER A 183 1.97 -11.83 -7.74
C SER A 183 3.37 -11.80 -7.10
N GLY A 184 4.28 -10.93 -7.57
CA GLY A 184 5.62 -10.76 -7.01
C GLY A 184 5.68 -10.18 -5.59
N SER A 185 4.54 -9.75 -5.01
CA SER A 185 4.43 -9.26 -3.63
C SER A 185 4.05 -10.36 -2.62
N PHE A 186 3.68 -11.55 -3.13
CA PHE A 186 3.39 -12.72 -2.30
C PHE A 186 4.67 -13.43 -1.85
N GLN A 187 4.57 -14.02 -0.66
CA GLN A 187 5.65 -14.76 0.03
C GLN A 187 5.15 -16.11 0.58
N ASN A 188 3.85 -16.39 0.51
CA ASN A 188 3.22 -17.54 1.13
C ASN A 188 2.21 -18.13 0.15
N LYS A 189 2.64 -19.18 -0.57
CA LYS A 189 1.85 -19.82 -1.61
C LYS A 189 0.62 -20.54 -1.05
N GLU A 190 0.70 -21.07 0.17
CA GLU A 190 -0.41 -21.72 0.87
C GLU A 190 -1.52 -20.71 1.18
N ALA A 191 -1.16 -19.49 1.58
CA ALA A 191 -2.11 -18.41 1.81
C ALA A 191 -2.82 -18.04 0.50
N VAL A 192 -2.08 -17.85 -0.60
CA VAL A 192 -2.67 -17.58 -1.92
C VAL A 192 -3.63 -18.70 -2.34
N ASN A 193 -3.28 -19.96 -2.10
CA ASN A 193 -4.17 -21.09 -2.35
C ASN A 193 -5.49 -20.98 -1.57
N LYS A 194 -5.48 -20.54 -0.30
CA LYS A 194 -6.71 -20.30 0.46
C LYS A 194 -7.61 -19.25 -0.20
N GLY A 195 -7.02 -18.20 -0.79
CA GLY A 195 -7.75 -17.19 -1.56
C GLY A 195 -8.39 -17.77 -2.83
N VAL A 196 -7.63 -18.56 -3.58
CA VAL A 196 -8.16 -19.28 -4.77
C VAL A 196 -9.26 -20.27 -4.39
N ASP A 197 -9.10 -21.02 -3.30
CA ASP A 197 -10.12 -21.93 -2.80
C ASP A 197 -11.39 -21.19 -2.40
N LEU A 198 -11.26 -19.98 -1.82
CA LEU A 198 -12.38 -19.14 -1.45
C LEU A 198 -13.17 -18.68 -2.70
N ILE A 199 -12.47 -18.34 -3.79
CA ILE A 199 -13.08 -18.02 -5.09
C ILE A 199 -13.83 -19.22 -5.65
N LEU A 200 -13.19 -20.38 -5.72
CA LEU A 200 -13.78 -21.59 -6.30
C LEU A 200 -15.01 -22.05 -5.53
N LYS A 201 -15.03 -21.90 -4.20
CA LYS A 201 -16.19 -22.18 -3.34
C LYS A 201 -17.41 -21.31 -3.65
N GLN A 202 -17.25 -20.21 -4.39
CA GLN A 202 -18.39 -19.37 -4.75
C GLN A 202 -19.18 -19.96 -5.92
N GLU A 203 -18.65 -20.92 -6.67
CA GLU A 203 -19.34 -21.54 -7.83
C GLU A 203 -19.91 -20.47 -8.76
N ALA A 204 -19.01 -19.64 -9.28
CA ALA A 204 -19.35 -18.56 -10.19
C ALA A 204 -19.60 -19.09 -11.60
N ASP A 205 -20.52 -18.47 -12.31
CA ASP A 205 -20.76 -18.74 -13.73
C ASP A 205 -19.64 -18.15 -14.59
N LEU A 206 -19.09 -17.02 -14.15
CA LEU A 206 -18.10 -16.21 -14.86
C LEU A 206 -17.07 -15.65 -13.87
N ILE A 207 -15.78 -15.65 -14.26
CA ILE A 207 -14.74 -14.96 -13.50
C ILE A 207 -14.15 -13.84 -14.37
N LEU A 208 -14.04 -12.65 -13.79
CA LEU A 208 -13.42 -11.47 -14.40
C LEU A 208 -12.18 -11.07 -13.61
N PHE A 209 -11.04 -10.97 -14.29
CA PHE A 209 -9.78 -10.45 -13.74
C PHE A 209 -9.38 -9.13 -14.41
N THR A 210 -9.48 -8.01 -13.72
CA THR A 210 -9.34 -6.68 -14.37
C THR A 210 -7.97 -6.03 -14.19
N GLY A 211 -6.89 -6.79 -14.36
CA GLY A 211 -5.53 -6.27 -14.47
C GLY A 211 -4.70 -6.31 -13.19
N ASP A 212 -3.42 -5.94 -13.37
CA ASP A 212 -2.35 -5.94 -12.36
C ASP A 212 -2.08 -7.34 -11.81
N LEU A 213 -1.79 -8.28 -12.74
CA LEU A 213 -1.42 -9.66 -12.40
C LEU A 213 -0.04 -9.71 -11.76
N VAL A 214 0.90 -8.92 -12.30
CA VAL A 214 2.29 -8.82 -11.84
C VAL A 214 2.60 -7.41 -11.37
N ASN A 215 3.71 -7.22 -10.64
CA ASN A 215 4.18 -5.88 -10.30
C ASN A 215 4.87 -5.20 -11.49
N ASP A 216 5.66 -5.97 -12.24
CA ASP A 216 6.42 -5.47 -13.39
C ASP A 216 6.74 -6.53 -14.46
N LYS A 217 6.97 -7.79 -14.04
CA LYS A 217 7.59 -8.81 -14.89
C LYS A 217 6.81 -10.12 -14.92
N HIS A 218 6.79 -10.76 -16.09
CA HIS A 218 6.07 -12.03 -16.31
C HIS A 218 6.55 -13.18 -15.42
N ASP A 219 7.83 -13.21 -15.05
CA ASP A 219 8.44 -14.28 -14.26
C ASP A 219 7.94 -14.30 -12.80
N GLU A 220 7.32 -13.23 -12.32
CA GLU A 220 6.62 -13.17 -11.04
C GLU A 220 5.42 -14.15 -10.96
N MET A 221 4.96 -14.68 -12.10
CA MET A 221 3.90 -15.69 -12.15
C MET A 221 4.41 -17.14 -12.15
N ASN A 222 5.72 -17.38 -12.30
CA ASN A 222 6.26 -18.74 -12.39
C ASN A 222 5.84 -19.63 -11.20
N GLU A 223 5.81 -19.05 -9.99
CA GLU A 223 5.42 -19.74 -8.75
C GLU A 223 3.91 -19.86 -8.54
N TYR A 224 3.08 -19.20 -9.36
CA TYR A 224 1.64 -19.07 -9.15
C TYR A 224 0.78 -19.49 -10.35
N LEU A 225 1.40 -19.88 -11.48
CA LEU A 225 0.70 -20.42 -12.65
C LEU A 225 -0.20 -21.61 -12.29
N ASP A 226 0.30 -22.54 -11.47
CA ASP A 226 -0.45 -23.71 -11.00
C ASP A 226 -1.59 -23.34 -10.03
N VAL A 227 -1.48 -22.20 -9.36
CA VAL A 227 -2.47 -21.74 -8.38
C VAL A 227 -3.61 -21.02 -9.09
N PHE A 228 -3.30 -20.00 -9.89
CA PHE A 228 -4.31 -19.20 -10.59
C PHE A 228 -4.88 -19.91 -11.82
N GLY A 229 -4.15 -20.84 -12.45
CA GLY A 229 -4.67 -21.70 -13.52
C GLY A 229 -5.78 -22.67 -13.08
N ARG A 230 -6.01 -22.81 -11.76
CA ARG A 230 -7.16 -23.54 -11.20
C ARG A 230 -8.47 -22.75 -11.36
N LEU A 231 -8.41 -21.43 -11.51
CA LEU A 231 -9.60 -20.59 -11.68
C LEU A 231 -10.25 -20.93 -13.02
N LYS A 232 -11.44 -21.52 -12.93
CA LYS A 232 -12.29 -21.91 -14.05
C LYS A 232 -13.74 -21.62 -13.70
N ALA A 233 -14.50 -21.22 -14.69
CA ALA A 233 -15.94 -20.96 -14.59
C ALA A 233 -16.64 -21.52 -15.85
N PRO A 234 -17.91 -21.93 -15.78
CA PRO A 234 -18.66 -22.46 -16.92
C PRO A 234 -18.65 -21.54 -18.16
N LEU A 235 -18.79 -20.23 -17.96
CA LEU A 235 -18.77 -19.23 -19.03
C LEU A 235 -17.35 -18.70 -19.33
N GLY A 236 -16.33 -19.19 -18.60
CA GLY A 236 -14.93 -18.86 -18.79
C GLY A 236 -14.36 -17.87 -17.78
N VAL A 237 -13.07 -17.59 -17.95
CA VAL A 237 -12.34 -16.56 -17.20
C VAL A 237 -11.84 -15.52 -18.20
N PHE A 238 -12.26 -14.28 -18.03
CA PHE A 238 -11.86 -13.17 -18.89
C PHE A 238 -10.97 -12.22 -18.12
N SER A 239 -10.00 -11.64 -18.81
CA SER A 239 -9.01 -10.77 -18.19
C SER A 239 -8.66 -9.58 -19.04
N THR A 240 -8.15 -8.53 -18.42
CA THR A 240 -7.52 -7.37 -19.06
C THR A 240 -6.16 -7.11 -18.41
N LEU A 241 -5.34 -6.26 -19.03
CA LEU A 241 -4.10 -5.77 -18.41
C LEU A 241 -4.36 -4.51 -17.57
N GLY A 242 -3.66 -4.41 -16.45
CA GLY A 242 -3.55 -3.21 -15.62
C GLY A 242 -2.28 -2.43 -15.90
N ASN A 243 -2.05 -1.32 -15.20
CA ASN A 243 -0.88 -0.47 -15.47
C ASN A 243 0.45 -1.10 -15.07
N HIS A 244 0.48 -2.03 -14.13
CA HIS A 244 1.71 -2.73 -13.72
C HIS A 244 2.13 -3.81 -14.72
N ASP A 245 1.17 -4.39 -15.43
CA ASP A 245 1.41 -5.46 -16.40
C ASP A 245 2.26 -5.00 -17.60
N TYR A 246 2.30 -3.70 -17.90
CA TYR A 246 3.14 -3.13 -18.97
C TYR A 246 4.63 -3.02 -18.60
N GLY A 247 4.99 -3.24 -17.32
CA GLY A 247 6.37 -3.17 -16.86
C GLY A 247 6.99 -1.77 -16.93
N ASP A 248 6.18 -0.71 -16.84
CA ASP A 248 6.64 0.69 -16.94
C ASP A 248 7.46 1.17 -15.74
N TYR A 249 7.39 0.45 -14.61
CA TYR A 249 8.00 0.87 -13.33
C TYR A 249 9.34 0.18 -13.02
N VAL A 250 9.89 -0.56 -13.99
CA VAL A 250 11.21 -1.20 -13.89
C VAL A 250 12.13 -0.79 -15.03
N SER A 251 13.43 -0.76 -14.77
CA SER A 251 14.43 -0.53 -15.80
C SER A 251 14.65 -1.79 -16.64
N TRP A 252 14.63 -1.62 -17.96
CA TRP A 252 14.88 -2.68 -18.93
C TRP A 252 16.26 -2.52 -19.58
N ALA A 253 16.88 -3.63 -19.97
CA ALA A 253 18.16 -3.61 -20.70
C ALA A 253 18.00 -3.00 -22.11
N SER A 254 16.83 -3.16 -22.72
CA SER A 254 16.44 -2.59 -24.00
C SER A 254 14.91 -2.47 -24.08
N GLU A 255 14.42 -1.67 -25.02
CA GLU A 255 12.98 -1.61 -25.33
C GLU A 255 12.45 -2.98 -25.78
N GLN A 256 13.24 -3.73 -26.54
CA GLN A 256 12.91 -5.08 -26.98
C GLN A 256 12.68 -6.04 -25.80
N ALA A 257 13.50 -5.97 -24.75
CA ALA A 257 13.32 -6.81 -23.56
C ALA A 257 12.00 -6.53 -22.83
N LYS A 258 11.52 -5.28 -22.86
CA LYS A 258 10.22 -4.90 -22.31
C LYS A 258 9.07 -5.47 -23.14
N ILE A 259 9.16 -5.38 -24.47
CA ILE A 259 8.16 -5.95 -25.39
C ILE A 259 8.07 -7.46 -25.19
N GLU A 260 9.21 -8.15 -25.17
CA GLU A 260 9.26 -9.60 -24.92
C GLU A 260 8.65 -9.99 -23.56
N ASN A 261 8.88 -9.19 -22.52
CA ASN A 261 8.25 -9.41 -21.21
C ASN A 261 6.73 -9.31 -21.30
N LEU A 262 6.20 -8.28 -21.97
CA LEU A 262 4.76 -8.08 -22.13
C LEU A 262 4.13 -9.24 -22.93
N ASP A 263 4.77 -9.69 -24.01
CA ASP A 263 4.26 -10.81 -24.80
C ASP A 263 4.28 -12.13 -24.01
N ARG A 264 5.32 -12.36 -23.19
CA ARG A 264 5.34 -13.50 -22.27
C ARG A 264 4.25 -13.40 -21.20
N LEU A 265 3.96 -12.20 -20.70
CA LEU A 265 2.87 -11.99 -19.75
C LEU A 265 1.50 -12.29 -20.39
N LYS A 266 1.25 -11.85 -21.62
CA LYS A 266 0.02 -12.23 -22.36
C LYS A 266 -0.11 -13.75 -22.48
N ASN A 267 0.98 -14.44 -22.79
CA ASN A 267 1.01 -15.91 -22.84
C ASN A 267 0.76 -16.57 -21.47
N VAL A 268 1.10 -15.91 -20.35
CA VAL A 268 0.77 -16.40 -19.00
C VAL A 268 -0.75 -16.47 -18.79
N HIS A 269 -1.51 -15.46 -19.26
CA HIS A 269 -2.99 -15.52 -19.20
C HIS A 269 -3.54 -16.72 -19.99
N GLU A 270 -3.04 -16.92 -21.20
CA GLU A 270 -3.42 -18.06 -22.05
C GLU A 270 -3.10 -19.41 -21.39
N LYS A 271 -1.91 -19.55 -20.80
CA LYS A 271 -1.49 -20.77 -20.07
C LYS A 271 -2.37 -21.08 -18.86
N MET A 272 -2.93 -20.07 -18.20
CA MET A 272 -3.90 -20.26 -17.12
C MET A 272 -5.30 -20.63 -17.65
N GLY A 273 -5.51 -20.61 -18.96
CA GLY A 273 -6.81 -20.82 -19.59
C GLY A 273 -7.71 -19.59 -19.54
N TRP A 274 -7.14 -18.40 -19.34
CA TRP A 274 -7.87 -17.15 -19.29
C TRP A 274 -7.88 -16.50 -20.66
N ARG A 275 -9.02 -15.92 -21.04
CA ARG A 275 -9.13 -15.12 -22.26
C ARG A 275 -8.75 -13.68 -21.94
N LEU A 276 -7.58 -13.25 -22.39
CA LEU A 276 -7.18 -11.84 -22.34
C LEU A 276 -7.94 -11.08 -23.43
N LEU A 277 -8.59 -9.97 -23.05
CA LEU A 277 -9.33 -9.08 -23.93
C LEU A 277 -8.58 -7.75 -24.05
N MET A 278 -8.18 -7.39 -25.27
CA MET A 278 -7.38 -6.21 -25.54
C MET A 278 -8.10 -5.25 -26.50
N ASN A 279 -8.95 -4.39 -25.93
CA ASN A 279 -9.84 -3.48 -26.66
C ASN A 279 -10.80 -4.21 -27.61
N GLU A 280 -11.37 -5.30 -27.11
CA GLU A 280 -12.27 -6.18 -27.85
C GLU A 280 -13.45 -6.62 -26.97
N HIS A 281 -14.38 -7.36 -27.56
CA HIS A 281 -15.51 -7.91 -26.84
C HIS A 281 -15.82 -9.35 -27.23
N VAL A 282 -16.66 -9.97 -26.42
CA VAL A 282 -17.12 -11.35 -26.61
C VAL A 282 -18.60 -11.42 -26.26
N ALA A 283 -19.38 -12.03 -27.14
CA ALA A 283 -20.75 -12.42 -26.81
C ALA A 283 -20.73 -13.68 -25.94
N ILE A 284 -21.43 -13.64 -24.81
CA ILE A 284 -21.79 -14.80 -24.01
C ILE A 284 -23.25 -15.12 -24.31
N GLU A 285 -23.50 -16.31 -24.84
CA GLU A 285 -24.85 -16.77 -25.20
C GLU A 285 -25.35 -17.76 -24.14
N LYS A 286 -26.62 -17.61 -23.76
CA LYS A 286 -27.32 -18.52 -22.84
C LYS A 286 -28.81 -18.53 -23.18
N ASP A 287 -29.36 -19.73 -23.37
CA ASP A 287 -30.78 -19.95 -23.66
C ASP A 287 -31.34 -19.10 -24.83
N GLY A 288 -30.50 -18.84 -25.85
CA GLY A 288 -30.86 -18.03 -27.03
C GLY A 288 -30.80 -16.51 -26.82
N GLU A 289 -30.50 -16.06 -25.60
CA GLU A 289 -30.20 -14.66 -25.29
C GLU A 289 -28.67 -14.46 -25.16
N ALA A 290 -28.21 -13.21 -25.25
CA ALA A 290 -26.78 -12.91 -25.16
C ALA A 290 -26.50 -11.66 -24.33
N ILE A 291 -25.31 -11.61 -23.74
CA ILE A 291 -24.69 -10.40 -23.21
C ILE A 291 -23.29 -10.25 -23.81
N ALA A 292 -22.78 -9.02 -23.89
CA ALA A 292 -21.40 -8.78 -24.30
C ALA A 292 -20.49 -8.52 -23.09
N ILE A 293 -19.33 -9.16 -23.08
CA ILE A 293 -18.21 -8.82 -22.19
C ILE A 293 -17.23 -7.98 -22.99
N LEU A 294 -17.02 -6.72 -22.58
CA LEU A 294 -16.09 -5.80 -23.21
C LEU A 294 -14.84 -5.69 -22.33
N GLY A 295 -13.68 -5.94 -22.91
CA GLY A 295 -12.40 -5.75 -22.26
C GLY A 295 -11.58 -4.67 -22.94
N ILE A 296 -11.27 -3.61 -22.20
CA ILE A 296 -10.36 -2.56 -22.65
C ILE A 296 -9.04 -2.68 -21.89
N GLU A 297 -7.97 -2.22 -22.52
CA GLU A 297 -6.67 -2.08 -21.88
C GLU A 297 -6.69 -1.02 -20.76
N ASN A 298 -5.60 -0.93 -19.99
CA ASN A 298 -5.46 0.00 -18.86
C ASN A 298 -5.91 1.43 -19.21
N TRP A 299 -6.75 2.00 -18.35
CA TRP A 299 -7.30 3.36 -18.49
C TRP A 299 -7.04 4.19 -17.23
N GLY A 300 -5.91 4.91 -17.22
CA GLY A 300 -5.55 5.80 -16.12
C GLY A 300 -6.47 7.01 -15.99
N ALA A 301 -7.17 7.14 -14.87
CA ALA A 301 -8.05 8.28 -14.59
C ALA A 301 -7.27 9.61 -14.39
N LYS A 302 -6.01 9.55 -13.96
CA LYS A 302 -5.14 10.73 -13.72
C LYS A 302 -4.16 10.89 -14.87
N GLY A 303 -3.88 12.13 -15.28
CA GLY A 303 -3.08 12.43 -16.49
C GLY A 303 -1.64 11.87 -16.52
N ARG A 304 -1.08 11.48 -15.38
CA ARG A 304 0.25 10.84 -15.30
C ARG A 304 0.24 9.34 -15.61
N PHE A 305 -0.94 8.71 -15.63
CA PHE A 305 -1.06 7.27 -15.89
C PHE A 305 -1.37 7.02 -17.37
N PRO A 306 -0.76 5.99 -17.97
CA PRO A 306 -1.03 5.63 -19.37
C PRO A 306 -2.51 5.34 -19.63
N LYS A 307 -2.94 5.60 -20.86
CA LYS A 307 -4.27 5.25 -21.38
C LYS A 307 -4.09 4.42 -22.64
N TYR A 308 -4.17 3.12 -22.48
CA TYR A 308 -4.13 2.16 -23.57
C TYR A 308 -5.53 1.72 -23.98
N GLY A 309 -6.51 1.81 -23.07
CA GLY A 309 -7.90 1.41 -23.34
C GLY A 309 -8.55 2.17 -24.49
N LYS A 310 -9.22 1.43 -25.39
CA LYS A 310 -9.91 1.98 -26.55
C LYS A 310 -11.34 1.44 -26.65
N MET A 311 -12.25 2.13 -25.97
CA MET A 311 -13.68 1.76 -25.99
C MET A 311 -14.28 1.76 -27.41
N LYS A 312 -13.79 2.64 -28.29
CA LYS A 312 -14.24 2.71 -29.69
C LYS A 312 -13.94 1.45 -30.50
N GLU A 313 -12.93 0.68 -30.11
CA GLU A 313 -12.58 -0.60 -30.73
C GLU A 313 -13.35 -1.76 -30.06
N ALA A 314 -13.52 -1.70 -28.73
CA ALA A 314 -14.19 -2.77 -27.98
C ALA A 314 -15.72 -2.79 -28.11
N TYR A 315 -16.37 -1.65 -28.35
CA TYR A 315 -17.83 -1.51 -28.29
C TYR A 315 -18.62 -1.95 -29.53
N PRO A 316 -18.19 -1.67 -30.78
CA PRO A 316 -19.03 -1.91 -31.96
C PRO A 316 -19.45 -3.37 -32.10
N GLY A 317 -20.74 -3.65 -32.26
CA GLY A 317 -21.31 -5.00 -32.37
C GLY A 317 -21.92 -5.55 -31.07
N THR A 318 -21.82 -4.79 -29.97
CA THR A 318 -22.35 -5.16 -28.64
C THR A 318 -23.71 -4.55 -28.31
N GLU A 319 -24.28 -3.76 -29.23
CA GLU A 319 -25.49 -2.95 -29.01
C GLU A 319 -26.81 -3.75 -29.04
N LYS A 320 -26.75 -5.08 -29.09
CA LYS A 320 -27.91 -5.98 -29.22
C LYS A 320 -28.43 -6.44 -27.87
#